data_AF-A0A9W8E9T6-F1
#
_entry.id   AF-A0A9W8E9T6-F1
#
_cell.length_a   1.000
_cell.length_b   1.000
_cell.length_c   1.000
_cell.angle_alpha   90.00
_cell.angle_beta   90.00
_cell.angle_gamma   90.00
#
_symmetry.space_group_name_H-M   'P 1'
#
loop_
_entity.id
_entity.type
_entity.pdbx_description
1 polymer ?
#
loop_
_entity_poly.entity_id
_entity_poly.type
_entity_poly.pdbx_seq_one_letter_code
_entity_poly.pdbx_strand_id
1 'polypeptide(L)'
;MNPSPASASSPAAAATAFWTDFQATKAQLTDRIGQLQRAVATSSPPQAHTLLQALFQDIVLLEGRVTQALVYLPPYDERNYKVQLQELKEAVKALKAQIAPRPKFGFSRRHTPTVPSPTSTPSATVCSPTSPTPGHLLVASSNPLGTQDRADSGPDAALVVQDVQDSVRTLEPLSISSTFASSPTVCKVQRCRNAVVNLVPTQGNIRSLQLTHLTRCVILVGPVDGSVYLEHCTQCV
;
A
#
# COMPACT_ATOMS: atom_id res chain seq x y z
N MET A 1 -28.60 51.95 -22.29
CA MET A 1 -27.90 50.65 -22.27
C MET A 1 -27.25 50.48 -20.91
N ASN A 2 -27.21 49.27 -20.35
CA ASN A 2 -26.48 48.96 -19.13
C ASN A 2 -25.83 47.58 -19.32
N PRO A 3 -24.48 47.42 -19.21
CA PRO A 3 -23.85 46.12 -19.40
C PRO A 3 -24.17 45.21 -18.22
N SER A 4 -24.66 43.99 -18.50
CA SER A 4 -24.83 42.97 -17.46
C SER A 4 -23.45 42.56 -16.92
N PRO A 5 -23.25 42.45 -15.59
CA PRO A 5 -21.97 42.05 -15.03
C PRO A 5 -21.63 40.61 -15.46
N ALA A 6 -20.37 40.39 -15.82
CA ALA A 6 -19.89 39.08 -16.25
C ALA A 6 -20.01 38.04 -15.12
N SER A 7 -20.33 36.80 -15.50
CA SER A 7 -20.61 35.71 -14.57
C SER A 7 -19.47 35.47 -13.58
N ALA A 8 -19.70 35.77 -12.30
CA ALA A 8 -18.87 35.25 -11.22
C ALA A 8 -19.07 33.72 -11.16
N SER A 9 -18.11 32.96 -11.69
CA SER A 9 -18.13 31.50 -11.66
C SER A 9 -18.04 31.02 -10.22
N SER A 10 -19.15 30.52 -9.68
CA SER A 10 -19.18 29.96 -8.33
C SER A 10 -18.22 28.76 -8.23
N PRO A 11 -17.60 28.52 -7.05
CA PRO A 11 -16.69 27.38 -6.88
C PRO A 11 -17.38 26.03 -7.16
N ALA A 12 -18.68 25.92 -6.88
CA ALA A 12 -19.48 24.75 -7.23
C ALA A 12 -19.62 24.53 -8.75
N ALA A 13 -19.79 25.60 -9.53
CA ALA A 13 -19.81 25.51 -11.00
C ALA A 13 -18.42 25.14 -11.55
N ALA A 14 -17.35 25.71 -10.98
CA ALA A 14 -15.97 25.38 -11.34
C ALA A 14 -15.63 23.91 -11.04
N ALA A 15 -16.01 23.40 -9.86
CA ALA A 15 -15.84 22.00 -9.48
C ALA A 15 -16.63 21.04 -10.39
N THR A 16 -17.86 21.39 -10.78
CA THR A 16 -18.69 20.60 -11.70
C THR A 16 -18.10 20.54 -13.12
N ALA A 17 -17.58 21.67 -13.62
CA ALA A 17 -16.88 21.71 -14.89
C ALA A 17 -15.58 20.89 -14.85
N PHE A 18 -14.81 20.99 -13.76
CA PHE A 18 -13.59 20.21 -13.54
C PHE A 18 -13.89 18.70 -13.47
N TRP A 19 -14.94 18.28 -12.76
CA TRP A 19 -15.36 16.87 -12.72
C TRP A 19 -15.64 16.31 -14.11
N THR A 20 -16.39 17.07 -14.93
CA THR A 20 -16.78 16.64 -16.28
C THR A 20 -15.56 16.43 -17.17
N ASP A 21 -14.61 17.36 -17.15
CA ASP A 21 -13.37 17.30 -17.92
C ASP A 21 -12.36 16.27 -17.38
N PHE A 22 -12.29 16.09 -16.05
CA PHE A 22 -11.51 15.01 -15.42
C PHE A 22 -12.02 13.64 -15.88
N GLN A 23 -13.34 13.41 -15.89
CA GLN A 23 -13.92 12.14 -16.33
C GLN A 23 -13.72 11.90 -17.83
N ALA A 24 -13.82 12.94 -18.67
CA ALA A 24 -13.47 12.84 -20.08
C ALA A 24 -11.98 12.45 -20.28
N THR A 25 -11.08 13.05 -19.50
CA THR A 25 -9.65 12.73 -19.54
C THR A 25 -9.36 11.32 -19.02
N LYS A 26 -9.97 10.89 -17.93
CA LYS A 26 -9.86 9.51 -17.41
C LYS A 26 -10.36 8.49 -18.43
N ALA A 27 -11.48 8.73 -19.09
CA ALA A 27 -12.00 7.85 -20.14
C ALA A 27 -11.02 7.73 -21.32
N GLN A 28 -10.46 8.86 -21.78
CA GLN A 28 -9.47 8.89 -22.87
C GLN A 28 -8.18 8.14 -22.52
N LEU A 29 -7.67 8.27 -21.29
CA LEU A 29 -6.52 7.51 -20.80
C LEU A 29 -6.84 6.02 -20.67
N THR A 30 -8.01 5.67 -20.16
CA THR A 30 -8.45 4.28 -19.97
C THR A 30 -8.58 3.54 -21.30
N ASP A 31 -9.20 4.16 -22.32
CA ASP A 31 -9.26 3.58 -23.66
C ASP A 31 -7.87 3.45 -24.28
N ARG A 32 -7.00 4.47 -24.21
CA ARG A 32 -5.62 4.37 -24.72
C ARG A 32 -4.79 3.28 -24.02
N ILE A 33 -5.01 3.03 -22.73
CA ILE A 33 -4.43 1.88 -22.01
C ILE A 33 -4.96 0.57 -22.61
N GLY A 34 -6.28 0.45 -22.84
CA GLY A 34 -6.90 -0.74 -23.44
C GLY A 34 -6.55 -0.95 -24.92
N GLN A 35 -6.32 0.12 -25.69
CA GLN A 35 -5.75 0.08 -27.04
C GLN A 35 -4.31 -0.44 -27.00
N LEU A 36 -3.46 0.15 -26.16
CA LEU A 36 -2.05 -0.24 -26.07
C LEU A 36 -1.89 -1.67 -25.56
N GLN A 37 -2.68 -2.11 -24.56
CA GLN A 37 -2.73 -3.51 -24.10
C GLN A 37 -3.00 -4.50 -25.25
N ARG A 38 -4.01 -4.24 -26.09
CA ARG A 38 -4.29 -5.05 -27.29
C ARG A 38 -3.15 -5.00 -28.31
N ALA A 39 -2.49 -3.84 -28.43
CA ALA A 39 -1.37 -3.64 -29.34
C ALA A 39 -0.02 -4.20 -28.86
N VAL A 40 0.19 -4.53 -27.57
CA VAL A 40 1.48 -5.10 -27.09
C VAL A 40 1.83 -6.40 -27.82
N ALA A 41 0.84 -7.17 -28.25
CA ALA A 41 1.06 -8.41 -29.00
C ALA A 41 1.47 -8.23 -30.48
N THR A 42 1.28 -7.04 -31.05
CA THR A 42 1.43 -6.80 -32.51
C THR A 42 2.28 -5.58 -32.88
N SER A 43 2.49 -4.64 -31.96
CA SER A 43 3.26 -3.41 -32.17
C SER A 43 4.75 -3.59 -31.92
N SER A 44 5.56 -2.71 -32.52
CA SER A 44 7.00 -2.72 -32.29
C SER A 44 7.36 -2.21 -30.88
N PRO A 45 8.37 -2.79 -30.19
CA PRO A 45 8.79 -2.34 -28.86
C PRO A 45 9.04 -0.82 -28.70
N PRO A 46 9.71 -0.11 -29.65
CA PRO A 46 9.91 1.34 -29.49
C PRO A 46 8.60 2.12 -29.59
N GLN A 47 7.67 1.72 -30.46
CA GLN A 47 6.37 2.39 -30.59
C GLN A 47 5.51 2.18 -29.33
N ALA A 48 5.50 0.97 -28.78
CA ALA A 48 4.83 0.67 -27.52
C ALA A 48 5.41 1.48 -26.35
N HIS A 49 6.74 1.65 -26.30
CA HIS A 49 7.41 2.49 -25.29
C HIS A 49 7.04 3.98 -25.42
N THR A 50 7.00 4.54 -26.64
CA THR A 50 6.61 5.94 -26.87
C THR A 50 5.17 6.20 -26.42
N LEU A 51 4.24 5.30 -26.73
CA LEU A 51 2.84 5.41 -26.31
C LEU A 51 2.68 5.28 -24.78
N LEU A 52 3.44 4.38 -24.16
CA LEU A 52 3.52 4.25 -22.70
C LEU A 52 4.06 5.53 -22.04
N GLN A 53 5.11 6.14 -22.60
CA GLN A 53 5.71 7.37 -22.09
C GLN A 53 4.75 8.57 -22.22
N ALA A 54 3.99 8.66 -23.30
CA ALA A 54 2.91 9.64 -23.43
C ALA A 54 1.85 9.48 -22.34
N LEU A 55 1.38 8.24 -22.06
CA LEU A 55 0.43 7.98 -20.99
C LEU A 55 0.94 8.39 -19.60
N PHE A 56 2.24 8.17 -19.29
CA PHE A 56 2.83 8.70 -18.06
C PHE A 56 2.84 10.23 -18.01
N GLN A 57 3.17 10.90 -19.13
CA GLN A 57 3.18 12.36 -19.21
C GLN A 57 1.78 12.96 -19.02
N ASP A 58 0.76 12.38 -19.66
CA ASP A 58 -0.62 12.83 -19.58
C ASP A 58 -1.19 12.65 -18.15
N ILE A 59 -0.85 11.57 -17.46
CA ILE A 59 -1.20 11.37 -16.05
C ILE A 59 -0.56 12.45 -15.17
N VAL A 60 0.73 12.76 -15.35
CA VAL A 60 1.40 13.83 -14.57
C VAL A 60 0.75 15.20 -14.82
N LEU A 61 0.29 15.48 -16.04
CA LEU A 61 -0.48 16.69 -16.34
C LEU A 61 -1.85 16.68 -15.63
N LEU A 62 -2.54 15.53 -15.56
CA LEU A 62 -3.79 15.40 -14.83
C LEU A 62 -3.60 15.56 -13.31
N GLU A 63 -2.52 15.03 -12.73
CA GLU A 63 -2.15 15.27 -11.33
C GLU A 63 -1.89 16.76 -11.05
N GLY A 64 -1.17 17.43 -11.96
CA GLY A 64 -0.95 18.88 -11.88
C GLY A 64 -2.25 19.68 -11.94
N ARG A 65 -3.18 19.32 -12.83
CA ARG A 65 -4.50 19.96 -12.95
C ARG A 65 -5.40 19.72 -11.73
N VAL A 66 -5.40 18.53 -11.15
CA VAL A 66 -6.09 18.27 -9.86
C VAL A 66 -5.48 19.14 -8.76
N THR A 67 -4.15 19.24 -8.70
CA THR A 67 -3.43 20.06 -7.69
C THR A 67 -3.78 21.55 -7.81
N GLN A 68 -3.86 22.08 -9.03
CA GLN A 68 -4.32 23.45 -9.29
C GLN A 68 -5.80 23.66 -8.92
N ALA A 69 -6.63 22.64 -9.12
CA ALA A 69 -8.07 22.71 -8.87
C ALA A 69 -8.44 22.72 -7.38
N LEU A 70 -7.58 22.17 -6.49
CA LEU A 70 -7.83 22.05 -5.03
C LEU A 70 -8.33 23.34 -4.35
N VAL A 71 -7.95 24.51 -4.89
CA VAL A 71 -8.33 25.84 -4.37
C VAL A 71 -9.85 26.06 -4.32
N TYR A 72 -10.64 25.39 -5.17
CA TYR A 72 -12.10 25.51 -5.25
C TYR A 72 -12.85 24.18 -5.03
N LEU A 73 -12.17 23.17 -4.50
CA LEU A 73 -12.57 21.77 -4.64
C LEU A 73 -13.04 21.16 -3.30
N PRO A 74 -14.19 20.47 -3.26
CA PRO A 74 -14.64 19.79 -2.04
C PRO A 74 -13.66 18.70 -1.58
N PRO A 75 -13.39 18.54 -0.26
CA PRO A 75 -12.51 17.48 0.25
C PRO A 75 -12.95 16.05 -0.11
N TYR A 76 -14.24 15.85 -0.42
CA TYR A 76 -14.77 14.60 -0.95
C TYR A 76 -14.25 14.31 -2.37
N ASP A 77 -14.30 15.30 -3.25
CA ASP A 77 -13.86 15.18 -4.64
C ASP A 77 -12.33 15.05 -4.72
N GLU A 78 -11.59 15.73 -3.85
CA GLU A 78 -10.13 15.56 -3.73
C GLU A 78 -9.75 14.10 -3.48
N ARG A 79 -10.42 13.46 -2.50
CA ARG A 79 -10.22 12.04 -2.16
C ARG A 79 -10.56 11.15 -3.35
N ASN A 80 -11.66 11.45 -4.05
CA ASN A 80 -12.12 10.73 -5.23
C ASN A 80 -11.12 10.82 -6.40
N TYR A 81 -10.65 12.02 -6.75
CA TYR A 81 -9.65 12.20 -7.82
C TYR A 81 -8.32 11.51 -7.50
N LYS A 82 -7.86 11.53 -6.24
CA LYS A 82 -6.63 10.85 -5.81
C LYS A 82 -6.70 9.32 -6.02
N VAL A 83 -7.82 8.69 -5.66
CA VAL A 83 -8.05 7.25 -5.94
C VAL A 83 -8.05 6.98 -7.45
N GLN A 84 -8.77 7.80 -8.23
CA GLN A 84 -8.87 7.58 -9.68
C GLN A 84 -7.56 7.84 -10.44
N LEU A 85 -6.69 8.72 -9.94
CA LEU A 85 -5.32 8.91 -10.43
C LEU A 85 -4.42 7.72 -10.10
N GLN A 86 -4.57 7.13 -8.90
CA GLN A 86 -3.85 5.91 -8.50
C GLN A 86 -4.22 4.73 -9.42
N GLU A 87 -5.51 4.50 -9.68
CA GLU A 87 -5.99 3.45 -10.61
C GLU A 87 -5.29 3.54 -11.97
N LEU A 88 -5.23 4.75 -12.55
CA LEU A 88 -4.55 5.01 -13.83
C LEU A 88 -3.04 4.74 -13.74
N LYS A 89 -2.38 5.17 -12.67
CA LYS A 89 -0.94 4.96 -12.45
C LYS A 89 -0.60 3.48 -12.30
N GLU A 90 -1.45 2.70 -11.64
CA GLU A 90 -1.29 1.25 -11.49
C GLU A 90 -1.54 0.51 -12.80
N ALA A 91 -2.56 0.89 -13.58
CA ALA A 91 -2.83 0.32 -14.90
C ALA A 91 -1.66 0.55 -15.88
N VAL A 92 -1.08 1.75 -15.92
CA VAL A 92 0.11 2.04 -16.75
C VAL A 92 1.36 1.34 -16.21
N LYS A 93 1.53 1.20 -14.89
CA LYS A 93 2.62 0.42 -14.26
C LYS A 93 2.53 -1.07 -14.62
N ALA A 94 1.33 -1.66 -14.60
CA ALA A 94 1.08 -3.04 -15.02
C ALA A 94 1.35 -3.25 -16.52
N LEU A 95 1.00 -2.27 -17.36
CA LEU A 95 1.29 -2.29 -18.79
C LEU A 95 2.80 -2.16 -19.09
N LYS A 96 3.52 -1.31 -18.35
CA LYS A 96 4.99 -1.21 -18.40
C LYS A 96 5.67 -2.56 -18.13
N ALA A 97 5.16 -3.34 -17.17
CA ALA A 97 5.67 -4.68 -16.87
C ALA A 97 5.42 -5.73 -17.97
N GLN A 98 4.45 -5.49 -18.86
CA GLN A 98 4.17 -6.36 -20.02
C GLN A 98 5.02 -5.98 -21.25
N ILE A 99 5.30 -4.69 -21.43
CA ILE A 99 6.17 -4.15 -22.51
C ILE A 99 7.66 -4.38 -22.19
N ALA A 100 8.03 -4.45 -20.90
CA ALA A 100 9.37 -4.80 -20.47
C ALA A 100 9.81 -6.17 -21.06
N PRO A 101 11.05 -6.29 -21.59
CA PRO A 101 11.48 -7.50 -22.27
C PRO A 101 11.54 -8.69 -21.29
N ARG A 102 10.57 -9.62 -21.42
CA ARG A 102 10.52 -10.87 -20.65
C ARG A 102 11.89 -11.57 -20.71
N PRO A 103 12.52 -11.93 -19.58
CA PRO A 103 13.87 -12.51 -19.56
C PRO A 103 13.87 -13.93 -20.15
N LYS A 104 14.14 -14.03 -21.46
CA LYS A 104 14.24 -15.31 -22.20
C LYS A 104 15.50 -16.13 -21.90
N PHE A 105 16.38 -15.66 -21.00
CA PHE A 105 17.61 -16.37 -20.59
C PHE A 105 17.41 -17.38 -19.45
N GLY A 106 16.16 -17.77 -19.15
CA GLY A 106 15.88 -18.96 -18.37
C GLY A 106 16.19 -20.23 -19.17
N PHE A 107 17.36 -20.84 -18.93
CA PHE A 107 17.78 -22.14 -19.49
C PHE A 107 16.96 -23.31 -18.92
N SER A 108 15.66 -23.33 -19.19
CA SER A 108 14.76 -24.41 -18.77
C SER A 108 15.02 -25.65 -19.63
N ARG A 109 15.75 -26.63 -19.07
CA ARG A 109 16.13 -27.86 -19.78
C ARG A 109 14.89 -28.67 -20.17
N ARG A 110 14.80 -29.08 -21.43
CA ARG A 110 13.82 -30.08 -21.90
C ARG A 110 14.09 -31.41 -21.20
N HIS A 111 13.17 -31.88 -20.36
CA HIS A 111 13.14 -33.27 -19.89
C HIS A 111 11.71 -33.81 -19.84
N THR A 112 11.35 -34.58 -20.87
CA THR A 112 10.18 -35.46 -20.94
C THR A 112 10.47 -36.55 -21.99
N PRO A 113 9.93 -37.77 -21.89
CA PRO A 113 9.36 -38.44 -20.71
C PRO A 113 9.98 -39.84 -20.44
N THR A 114 9.93 -40.32 -19.20
CA THR A 114 10.04 -41.76 -18.90
C THR A 114 9.28 -42.08 -17.62
N VAL A 115 8.50 -43.17 -17.63
CA VAL A 115 7.72 -43.67 -16.48
C VAL A 115 8.24 -45.10 -16.14
N PRO A 116 7.71 -45.74 -15.09
CA PRO A 116 8.39 -45.98 -13.83
C PRO A 116 9.38 -47.16 -13.85
N SER A 117 10.23 -47.26 -12.81
CA SER A 117 11.07 -48.42 -12.54
C SER A 117 10.98 -48.86 -11.07
N PRO A 118 10.73 -50.16 -10.83
CA PRO A 118 11.11 -50.84 -9.59
C PRO A 118 12.00 -52.07 -9.86
N THR A 119 12.86 -52.44 -8.89
CA THR A 119 13.55 -53.77 -8.78
C THR A 119 14.71 -53.98 -9.79
N SER A 120 15.92 -54.48 -9.44
CA SER A 120 16.50 -55.04 -8.20
C SER A 120 18.05 -54.93 -8.12
N THR A 121 18.57 -54.97 -6.88
CA THR A 121 19.93 -55.37 -6.40
C THR A 121 20.29 -56.83 -6.83
N PRO A 122 21.53 -57.41 -6.72
CA PRO A 122 22.84 -57.03 -6.12
C PRO A 122 23.98 -56.81 -7.18
N SER A 123 25.30 -56.67 -6.89
CA SER A 123 26.12 -57.24 -5.79
C SER A 123 27.47 -56.53 -5.49
N ALA A 124 27.74 -56.39 -4.17
CA ALA A 124 28.97 -56.62 -3.38
C ALA A 124 30.40 -56.12 -3.76
N THR A 125 31.18 -55.89 -2.67
CA THR A 125 32.66 -55.92 -2.57
C THR A 125 33.41 -54.72 -3.18
N VAL A 126 34.23 -53.91 -2.47
CA VAL A 126 34.69 -53.76 -1.05
C VAL A 126 34.97 -52.23 -0.81
N CYS A 127 35.48 -51.66 0.30
CA CYS A 127 36.25 -52.12 1.48
C CYS A 127 36.05 -51.21 2.73
N SER A 128 37.09 -51.07 3.57
CA SER A 128 37.21 -50.29 4.83
C SER A 128 38.68 -49.85 5.01
N PRO A 129 39.13 -49.09 6.05
CA PRO A 129 38.46 -48.48 7.23
C PRO A 129 38.56 -46.91 7.21
N THR A 130 38.18 -46.07 8.20
CA THR A 130 38.51 -45.98 9.66
C THR A 130 37.54 -45.07 10.45
N SER A 131 37.66 -45.05 11.78
CA SER A 131 36.98 -44.16 12.77
C SER A 131 37.89 -42.97 13.18
N PRO A 132 37.49 -41.92 13.95
CA PRO A 132 36.35 -41.82 14.89
C PRO A 132 35.54 -40.48 14.98
N THR A 133 34.61 -40.47 15.94
CA THR A 133 33.75 -39.42 16.57
C THR A 133 34.45 -38.20 17.23
N PRO A 134 33.75 -37.18 17.83
CA PRO A 134 32.34 -36.70 17.73
C PRO A 134 32.14 -35.14 17.68
N GLY A 135 30.88 -34.67 17.55
CA GLY A 135 30.41 -33.31 17.96
C GLY A 135 29.40 -32.67 16.99
N HIS A 136 28.43 -31.81 17.38
CA HIS A 136 28.03 -31.32 18.71
C HIS A 136 26.56 -30.79 18.69
N LEU A 137 25.72 -31.29 19.61
CA LEU A 137 24.35 -30.86 20.02
C LEU A 137 23.22 -30.61 18.99
N LEU A 138 22.05 -31.21 19.29
CA LEU A 138 20.71 -30.88 18.78
C LEU A 138 19.64 -31.18 19.86
N VAL A 139 18.53 -30.40 19.89
CA VAL A 139 17.24 -30.70 20.59
C VAL A 139 17.33 -30.69 22.15
N ALA A 140 16.31 -30.33 22.97
CA ALA A 140 14.90 -29.93 22.79
C ALA A 140 14.60 -28.65 23.63
N SER A 141 13.66 -27.75 23.28
CA SER A 141 12.20 -27.80 23.47
C SER A 141 11.69 -27.83 24.93
N SER A 142 10.92 -26.81 25.33
CA SER A 142 9.92 -26.89 26.42
C SER A 142 8.81 -25.82 26.26
N ASN A 143 7.58 -26.26 26.03
CA ASN A 143 6.36 -25.45 26.22
C ASN A 143 5.81 -25.70 27.65
N PRO A 144 5.07 -24.75 28.25
CA PRO A 144 3.60 -24.74 28.17
C PRO A 144 3.05 -23.33 27.82
N LEU A 145 1.89 -23.13 27.15
CA LEU A 145 0.51 -23.55 27.45
C LEU A 145 -0.05 -22.90 28.74
N GLY A 146 -1.05 -22.01 28.73
CA GLY A 146 -1.70 -21.28 27.62
C GLY A 146 -3.09 -20.71 28.02
N THR A 147 -3.52 -19.62 27.38
CA THR A 147 -4.91 -19.08 27.33
C THR A 147 -5.02 -18.23 26.05
N GLN A 148 -5.80 -18.63 25.04
CA GLN A 148 -7.16 -18.11 24.76
C GLN A 148 -7.23 -16.57 24.79
N ASP A 149 -7.13 -15.95 23.60
CA ASP A 149 -8.26 -15.51 22.76
C ASP A 149 -8.58 -14.03 23.10
N ARG A 150 -8.48 -13.08 22.17
CA ARG A 150 -9.12 -13.07 20.86
C ARG A 150 -8.26 -12.43 19.76
N ALA A 151 -7.97 -13.18 18.71
CA ALA A 151 -7.27 -12.67 17.52
C ALA A 151 -8.27 -12.04 16.53
N ASP A 152 -8.57 -10.75 16.70
CA ASP A 152 -9.35 -9.97 15.73
C ASP A 152 -8.45 -9.52 14.54
N SER A 153 -7.98 -10.50 13.77
CA SER A 153 -7.08 -10.30 12.63
C SER A 153 -7.84 -9.90 11.36
N GLY A 154 -8.50 -8.75 11.39
CA GLY A 154 -9.01 -8.11 10.18
C GLY A 154 -7.88 -7.59 9.27
N PRO A 155 -8.04 -7.58 7.93
CA PRO A 155 -7.03 -7.11 6.98
C PRO A 155 -7.01 -5.58 6.85
N ASP A 156 -7.21 -4.85 7.95
CA ASP A 156 -7.09 -3.38 8.00
C ASP A 156 -5.72 -3.01 8.57
N ALA A 157 -4.98 -2.14 7.89
CA ALA A 157 -3.69 -1.71 8.40
C ALA A 157 -3.92 -0.84 9.66
N ALA A 158 -3.32 -1.24 10.78
CA ALA A 158 -3.48 -0.53 12.05
C ALA A 158 -2.15 0.06 12.51
N LEU A 159 -2.14 1.37 12.79
CA LEU A 159 -0.98 2.03 13.41
C LEU A 159 -1.05 1.80 14.92
N VAL A 160 -0.29 0.81 15.40
CA VAL A 160 -0.30 0.39 16.81
C VAL A 160 0.92 0.93 17.56
N VAL A 161 0.65 1.66 18.65
CA VAL A 161 1.64 2.10 19.65
C VAL A 161 1.34 1.37 20.94
N GLN A 162 2.31 0.63 21.49
CA GLN A 162 2.09 -0.18 22.68
C GLN A 162 3.30 -0.21 23.61
N ASP A 163 3.07 -0.40 24.92
CA ASP A 163 4.09 -0.54 25.97
C ASP A 163 5.09 0.63 26.11
N VAL A 164 4.71 1.83 25.65
CA VAL A 164 5.55 3.02 25.79
C VAL A 164 5.54 3.48 27.25
N GLN A 165 6.70 3.45 27.90
CA GLN A 165 6.88 3.85 29.29
C GLN A 165 7.98 4.91 29.41
N ASP A 166 7.75 5.92 30.25
CA ASP A 166 8.73 6.97 30.64
C ASP A 166 9.49 7.63 29.48
N SER A 167 8.79 7.84 28.35
CA SER A 167 9.40 8.23 27.07
C SER A 167 8.49 9.12 26.24
N VAL A 168 9.10 9.93 25.37
CA VAL A 168 8.42 10.66 24.29
C VAL A 168 8.48 9.81 23.02
N ARG A 169 7.33 9.57 22.37
CA ARG A 169 7.21 8.90 21.08
C ARG A 169 6.46 9.80 20.10
N THR A 170 7.24 10.55 19.32
CA THR A 170 6.74 11.15 18.10
C THR A 170 6.60 10.07 17.04
N LEU A 171 5.41 9.90 16.48
CA LEU A 171 5.25 9.15 15.24
C LEU A 171 5.56 10.11 14.10
N GLU A 172 6.63 9.82 13.37
CA GLU A 172 6.92 10.51 12.12
C GLU A 172 5.80 10.23 11.09
N PRO A 173 5.60 11.11 10.09
CA PRO A 173 4.74 10.77 8.96
C PRO A 173 5.16 9.42 8.40
N LEU A 174 4.18 8.52 8.24
CA LEU A 174 4.37 7.29 7.49
C LEU A 174 4.76 7.68 6.06
N SER A 175 6.06 7.67 5.76
CA SER A 175 6.59 7.91 4.42
C SER A 175 5.95 6.88 3.50
N ILE A 176 5.00 7.33 2.68
CA ILE A 176 4.07 6.45 1.95
C ILE A 176 4.83 5.81 0.79
N SER A 177 5.58 4.73 1.09
CA SER A 177 6.42 4.01 0.14
C SER A 177 5.61 3.23 -0.90
N SER A 178 5.11 3.99 -1.88
CA SER A 178 4.82 3.58 -3.27
C SER A 178 4.01 2.29 -3.50
N THR A 179 3.20 1.91 -2.51
CA THR A 179 2.19 0.84 -2.60
C THR A 179 0.90 1.29 -1.90
N PHE A 180 -0.13 1.64 -2.68
CA PHE A 180 -1.43 2.09 -2.18
C PHE A 180 -2.33 0.90 -1.79
N ALA A 181 -1.83 0.03 -0.90
CA ALA A 181 -2.62 -1.04 -0.32
C ALA A 181 -3.14 -0.61 1.06
N SER A 182 -4.40 -0.17 1.11
CA SER A 182 -5.17 0.22 2.31
C SER A 182 -4.39 1.03 3.37
N SER A 183 -4.35 2.36 3.22
CA SER A 183 -3.73 3.26 4.20
C SER A 183 -4.26 3.01 5.63
N PRO A 184 -3.38 2.92 6.65
CA PRO A 184 -3.81 2.57 7.99
C PRO A 184 -4.73 3.62 8.59
N THR A 185 -6.01 3.26 8.66
CA THR A 185 -7.09 4.20 8.97
C THR A 185 -7.50 4.12 10.46
N VAL A 186 -7.05 3.06 11.14
CA VAL A 186 -7.18 2.83 12.58
C VAL A 186 -5.83 3.09 13.28
N CYS A 187 -5.84 3.93 14.32
CA CYS A 187 -4.72 4.16 15.23
C CYS A 187 -5.05 3.59 16.62
N LYS A 188 -4.21 2.72 17.16
CA LYS A 188 -4.40 2.13 18.51
C LYS A 188 -3.21 2.49 19.40
N VAL A 189 -3.46 3.16 20.53
CA VAL A 189 -2.45 3.46 21.56
C VAL A 189 -2.83 2.72 22.83
N GLN A 190 -1.98 1.79 23.28
CA GLN A 190 -2.36 0.84 24.32
C GLN A 190 -1.27 0.59 25.36
N ARG A 191 -1.65 0.39 26.63
CA ARG A 191 -0.75 -0.08 27.70
C ARG A 191 0.46 0.84 27.98
N CYS A 192 0.37 2.13 27.62
CA CYS A 192 1.44 3.11 27.84
C CYS A 192 1.35 3.77 29.23
N ARG A 193 2.48 4.18 29.81
CA ARG A 193 2.54 4.87 31.12
C ARG A 193 3.55 6.01 31.16
N ASN A 194 3.20 7.12 31.82
CA ASN A 194 4.07 8.28 32.06
C ASN A 194 4.79 8.76 30.78
N ALA A 195 4.07 8.74 29.64
CA ALA A 195 4.65 8.85 28.30
C ALA A 195 3.90 9.85 27.43
N VAL A 196 4.61 10.55 26.56
CA VAL A 196 4.04 11.49 25.58
C VAL A 196 3.99 10.81 24.22
N VAL A 197 2.82 10.67 23.61
CA VAL A 197 2.64 10.12 22.26
C VAL A 197 2.18 11.25 21.34
N ASN A 198 3.00 11.59 20.35
CA ASN A 198 2.71 12.65 19.40
C ASN A 198 2.36 12.06 18.02
N LEU A 199 1.07 12.09 17.72
CA LEU A 199 0.44 11.63 16.48
C LEU A 199 0.26 12.76 15.45
N VAL A 200 0.50 14.03 15.82
CA VAL A 200 0.31 15.20 14.95
C VAL A 200 1.08 15.11 13.63
N PRO A 201 2.34 14.62 13.56
CA PRO A 201 3.07 14.56 12.29
C PRO A 201 2.58 13.50 11.31
N THR A 202 1.66 12.62 11.69
CA THR A 202 1.15 11.57 10.79
C THR A 202 0.39 12.13 9.59
N GLN A 203 -0.13 13.37 9.68
CA GLN A 203 -0.87 14.12 8.64
C GLN A 203 -1.98 13.30 7.94
N GLY A 204 -2.49 12.28 8.63
CA GLY A 204 -3.25 11.18 8.05
C GLY A 204 -4.72 11.15 8.43
N ASN A 205 -5.51 10.49 7.59
CA ASN A 205 -6.96 10.35 7.75
C ASN A 205 -7.32 9.31 8.82
N ILE A 206 -7.09 9.62 10.10
CA ILE A 206 -7.50 8.78 11.22
C ILE A 206 -9.03 8.74 11.29
N ARG A 207 -9.65 7.56 11.16
CA ARG A 207 -11.12 7.35 11.32
C ARG A 207 -11.50 6.56 12.56
N SER A 208 -10.53 5.89 13.19
CA SER A 208 -10.72 5.28 14.50
C SER A 208 -9.46 5.46 15.33
N LEU A 209 -9.55 6.26 16.39
CA LEU A 209 -8.51 6.39 17.40
C LEU A 209 -8.93 5.58 18.63
N GLN A 210 -8.15 4.58 19.01
CA GLN A 210 -8.44 3.67 20.13
C GLN A 210 -7.37 3.84 21.21
N LEU A 211 -7.71 4.50 22.31
CA LEU A 211 -6.84 4.79 23.45
C LEU A 211 -7.24 3.87 24.62
N THR A 212 -6.45 2.84 24.92
CA THR A 212 -6.85 1.84 25.94
C THR A 212 -5.76 1.57 26.97
N HIS A 213 -6.10 1.54 28.26
CA HIS A 213 -5.16 1.23 29.35
C HIS A 213 -3.95 2.19 29.38
N LEU A 214 -4.23 3.49 29.50
CA LEU A 214 -3.20 4.54 29.55
C LEU A 214 -3.13 5.15 30.97
N THR A 215 -1.93 5.43 31.47
CA THR A 215 -1.73 6.08 32.78
C THR A 215 -0.72 7.20 32.71
N ARG A 216 -1.09 8.43 33.08
CA ARG A 216 -0.21 9.62 33.04
C ARG A 216 0.38 9.88 31.64
N CYS A 217 -0.40 9.63 30.59
CA CYS A 217 0.04 9.84 29.21
C CYS A 217 -0.51 11.15 28.63
N VAL A 218 0.30 11.83 27.81
CA VAL A 218 -0.13 12.98 27.00
C VAL A 218 -0.24 12.56 25.54
N ILE A 219 -1.41 12.69 24.91
CA ILE A 219 -1.68 12.21 23.55
C ILE A 219 -1.96 13.39 22.62
N LEU A 220 -0.92 13.87 21.94
CA LEU A 220 -1.06 14.95 20.96
C LEU A 220 -1.57 14.36 19.63
N VAL A 221 -2.77 14.74 19.19
CA VAL A 221 -3.37 14.21 17.95
C VAL A 221 -3.86 15.32 17.03
N GLY A 222 -3.76 15.08 15.71
CA GLY A 222 -4.34 15.94 14.68
C GLY A 222 -5.85 15.71 14.51
N PRO A 223 -6.47 16.27 13.44
CA PRO A 223 -7.87 16.05 13.13
C PRO A 223 -8.22 14.55 12.95
N VAL A 224 -9.29 14.10 13.60
CA VAL A 224 -9.85 12.74 13.46
C VAL A 224 -11.16 12.85 12.69
N ASP A 225 -11.24 12.20 11.52
CA ASP A 225 -12.37 12.27 10.58
C ASP A 225 -13.41 11.16 10.87
N GLY A 226 -13.56 10.77 12.14
CA GLY A 226 -14.36 9.61 12.56
C GLY A 226 -14.38 9.36 14.07
N SER A 227 -14.40 8.09 14.46
CA SER A 227 -14.57 7.63 15.85
C SER A 227 -13.34 7.84 16.73
N VAL A 228 -13.59 8.14 18.01
CA VAL A 228 -12.60 8.05 19.09
C VAL A 228 -13.16 7.17 20.19
N TYR A 229 -12.36 6.22 20.66
CA TYR A 229 -12.68 5.29 21.74
C TYR A 229 -11.61 5.43 22.83
N LEU A 230 -12.04 5.70 24.07
CA LEU A 230 -11.17 5.78 25.24
C LEU A 230 -11.62 4.78 26.30
N GLU A 231 -10.67 4.01 26.83
CA GLU A 231 -10.95 2.94 27.78
C GLU A 231 -9.82 2.83 28.81
N HIS A 232 -10.13 2.71 30.10
CA HIS A 232 -9.10 2.56 31.15
C HIS A 232 -7.98 3.62 31.11
N CYS A 233 -8.29 4.85 30.68
CA CYS A 233 -7.37 6.00 30.67
C CYS A 233 -7.39 6.72 32.02
N THR A 234 -6.22 7.03 32.57
CA THR A 234 -6.06 7.52 33.95
C THR A 234 -5.02 8.63 34.03
N GLN A 235 -5.38 9.81 34.54
CA GLN A 235 -4.51 11.01 34.57
C GLN A 235 -3.91 11.38 33.18
N CYS A 236 -4.66 11.15 32.10
CA CYS A 236 -4.24 11.47 30.74
C CYS A 236 -4.67 12.87 30.30
N VAL A 237 -3.96 13.42 29.30
CA VAL A 237 -4.21 14.72 28.65
C VAL A 237 -4.18 14.55 27.13
#